data_AF-A0A419W305-F1
#
_entry.id   AF-A0A419W305-F1
#
_cell.length_a   1.000
_cell.length_b   1.000
_cell.length_c   1.000
_cell.angle_alpha   90.00
_cell.angle_beta   90.00
_cell.angle_gamma   90.00
#
_symmetry.space_group_name_H-M   'P 1'
#
loop_
_entity.id
_entity.type
_entity.pdbx_description
1 polymer ?
#
loop_
_entity_poly.entity_id
_entity_poly.type
_entity_poly.pdbx_seq_one_letter_code
_entity_poly.pdbx_strand_id
1 'polypeptide(L)'
;MKLNFRSVFTKHLIAAVALGLILILPSFVPTGKENLTVEQISYTSGSEELAFFQVRNAKGVPVYYYRDIDQYPCNDSVCARMVLRLYWDIWGNFLKIGLADGQQLTKIGHQPFTDKDYERLHRLLNDPKCNLQYYKMDDLTDKESEHAYYNVDAVSAATVVNFTFDSVKGAVKTCYTLWKIVHGDIVAQIRKETAADLNEMMGNENLKKLVMLVETEKVGDDTLDSLNAELDLQQEAGFFSLIELNRKNPSSSKEFMEQLSLSFTQSGSVKEVASYNYLLLEKYMKKSVRNYELSLDYFESEL
;
A
#
# COMPACT_ATOMS: atom_id res chain seq x y z
N MET A 1 -17.50 71.59 28.28
CA MET A 1 -17.77 71.92 26.88
C MET A 1 -16.61 71.43 26.03
N LYS A 2 -16.89 70.52 25.07
CA LYS A 2 -16.15 70.14 23.84
C LYS A 2 -14.63 69.85 23.96
N LEU A 3 -14.17 68.60 23.87
CA LEU A 3 -13.96 67.73 22.68
C LEU A 3 -12.57 67.87 22.01
N ASN A 4 -11.81 66.76 22.08
CA ASN A 4 -10.93 66.13 21.08
C ASN A 4 -9.74 66.88 20.45
N PHE A 5 -8.57 66.22 20.32
CA PHE A 5 -8.17 65.48 19.09
C PHE A 5 -6.81 64.76 19.20
N ARG A 6 -6.78 63.51 18.70
CA ARG A 6 -5.69 62.72 18.03
C ARG A 6 -4.32 62.55 18.70
N SER A 7 -3.96 61.32 19.09
CA SER A 7 -3.37 60.21 18.30
C SER A 7 -1.85 60.32 18.15
N VAL A 8 -1.14 59.27 18.59
CA VAL A 8 0.01 58.57 17.96
C VAL A 8 0.65 57.69 19.05
N PHE A 9 1.15 56.51 18.66
CA PHE A 9 1.78 55.43 19.46
C PHE A 9 0.95 54.19 19.80
N THR A 10 0.28 53.63 18.80
CA THR A 10 0.08 52.19 18.66
C THR A 10 1.26 51.57 17.91
N LYS A 11 2.36 51.20 18.59
CA LYS A 11 3.41 50.33 17.98
C LYS A 11 4.11 49.32 18.91
N HIS A 12 3.75 49.16 20.19
CA HIS A 12 4.49 48.26 21.09
C HIS A 12 3.66 47.18 21.81
N LEU A 13 2.46 46.82 21.32
CA LEU A 13 1.63 45.80 21.98
C LEU A 13 1.29 44.58 21.12
N ILE A 14 2.06 44.26 20.07
CA ILE A 14 1.83 43.05 19.24
C ILE A 14 3.06 42.12 19.19
N ALA A 15 4.20 42.49 19.79
CA ALA A 15 5.41 41.66 19.73
C ALA A 15 5.56 40.64 20.89
N ALA A 16 4.64 40.58 21.86
CA ALA A 16 4.81 39.77 23.08
C ALA A 16 3.93 38.52 23.20
N VAL A 17 3.08 38.22 22.21
CA VAL A 17 2.22 37.01 22.22
C VAL A 17 2.73 35.90 21.28
N ALA A 18 3.75 36.18 20.48
CA ALA A 18 4.27 35.24 19.48
C ALA A 18 5.37 34.27 19.98
N LEU A 19 5.71 34.26 21.28
CA LEU A 19 6.83 33.45 21.81
C LEU A 19 6.44 32.38 22.84
N GLY A 20 5.15 32.11 23.04
CA GLY A 20 4.66 31.28 24.16
C GLY A 20 3.75 30.12 23.79
N LEU A 21 3.81 29.63 22.54
CA LEU A 21 3.05 28.45 22.11
C LEU A 21 3.85 27.68 21.06
N ILE A 22 5.08 27.31 21.43
CA ILE A 22 5.71 26.13 20.83
C ILE A 22 4.87 24.96 21.33
N LEU A 23 3.90 24.54 20.52
CA LEU A 23 3.29 23.23 20.62
C LEU A 23 4.44 22.24 20.76
N ILE A 24 4.58 21.68 21.96
CA ILE A 24 5.36 20.48 22.18
C ILE A 24 4.59 19.41 21.40
N LEU A 25 4.87 19.30 20.09
CA LEU A 25 4.64 18.07 19.37
C LEU A 25 5.44 17.04 20.18
N PRO A 26 4.80 16.01 20.77
CA PRO A 26 5.56 14.93 21.37
C PRO A 26 6.53 14.49 20.28
N SER A 27 7.82 14.67 20.56
CA SER A 27 8.87 14.17 19.68
C SER A 27 8.55 12.71 19.51
N PHE A 28 8.12 12.33 18.31
CA PHE A 28 7.83 10.95 18.00
C PHE A 28 9.18 10.26 18.10
N VAL A 29 9.48 9.73 19.29
CA VAL A 29 10.65 8.89 19.51
C VAL A 29 10.32 7.63 18.74
N PRO A 30 11.02 7.31 17.63
CA PRO A 30 10.80 6.07 16.93
C PRO A 30 11.01 4.96 17.95
N THR A 31 9.91 4.27 18.27
CA THR A 31 9.88 3.16 19.21
C THR A 31 10.91 2.15 18.75
N GLY A 32 11.82 1.78 19.66
CA GLY A 32 12.98 0.95 19.36
C GLY A 32 12.60 -0.38 18.70
N LYS A 33 13.56 -0.94 17.95
CA LYS A 33 13.48 -2.22 17.22
C LYS A 33 12.43 -3.17 17.83
N GLU A 34 11.28 -3.26 17.18
CA GLU A 34 10.28 -4.24 17.59
C GLU A 34 10.85 -5.63 17.32
N ASN A 35 10.80 -6.51 18.32
CA ASN A 35 11.14 -7.90 18.09
C ASN A 35 10.04 -8.50 17.20
N LEU A 36 10.40 -8.77 15.94
CA LEU A 36 9.51 -9.40 14.98
C LEU A 36 9.77 -10.90 14.93
N THR A 37 8.71 -11.68 14.77
CA THR A 37 8.79 -13.12 14.50
C THR A 37 8.21 -13.41 13.13
N VAL A 38 8.85 -14.31 12.37
CA VAL A 38 8.43 -14.69 11.03
C VAL A 38 8.02 -16.16 11.02
N GLU A 39 6.83 -16.43 10.46
CA GLU A 39 6.30 -17.78 10.27
C GLU A 39 5.99 -18.03 8.79
N GLN A 40 6.34 -19.21 8.27
CA GLN A 40 6.01 -19.60 6.90
C GLN A 40 4.69 -20.38 6.88
N ILE A 41 3.78 -19.96 6.01
CA ILE A 41 2.47 -20.57 5.81
C ILE A 41 2.39 -21.12 4.39
N SER A 42 2.00 -22.39 4.26
CA SER A 42 1.86 -23.07 2.97
C SER A 42 0.38 -23.20 2.59
N TYR A 43 0.07 -23.03 1.32
CA TYR A 43 -1.28 -23.15 0.78
C TYR A 43 -1.27 -23.67 -0.65
N THR A 44 -2.39 -24.24 -1.08
CA THR A 44 -2.58 -24.73 -2.45
C THR A 44 -3.32 -23.68 -3.28
N SER A 45 -2.79 -23.34 -4.45
CA SER A 45 -3.47 -22.52 -5.46
C SER A 45 -3.54 -23.31 -6.76
N GLY A 46 -4.74 -23.77 -7.11
CA GLY A 46 -4.93 -24.72 -8.21
C GLY A 46 -4.20 -26.04 -7.95
N SER A 47 -3.17 -26.33 -8.76
CA SER A 47 -2.32 -27.53 -8.62
C SER A 47 -0.95 -27.24 -8.00
N GLU A 48 -0.66 -25.98 -7.66
CA GLU A 48 0.64 -25.56 -7.13
C GLU A 48 0.58 -25.42 -5.61
N GLU A 49 1.64 -25.87 -4.94
CA GLU A 49 1.87 -25.62 -3.53
C GLU A 49 2.76 -24.38 -3.39
N LEU A 50 2.24 -23.36 -2.72
CA LEU A 50 2.87 -22.05 -2.58
C LEU A 50 3.04 -21.73 -1.10
N ALA A 51 3.98 -20.84 -0.80
CA ALA A 51 4.20 -20.36 0.55
C ALA A 51 4.25 -18.83 0.60
N PHE A 52 3.85 -18.29 1.73
CA PHE A 52 4.03 -16.89 2.11
C PHE A 52 4.44 -16.83 3.58
N PHE A 53 4.86 -15.66 4.03
CA PHE A 53 5.39 -15.44 5.36
C PHE A 53 4.53 -14.43 6.09
N GLN A 54 4.26 -14.73 7.35
CA GLN A 54 3.59 -13.86 8.29
C GLN A 54 4.61 -13.24 9.23
N VAL A 55 4.50 -11.94 9.46
CA VAL A 55 5.32 -11.22 10.41
C VAL A 55 4.45 -10.75 11.57
N ARG A 56 4.86 -11.07 12.79
CA ARG A 56 4.17 -10.69 14.03
C ARG A 56 5.09 -9.87 14.92
N ASN A 57 4.48 -9.01 15.74
CA ASN A 57 5.21 -8.30 16.79
C ASN A 57 5.42 -9.18 18.02
N ALA A 58 6.14 -8.67 19.02
CA ALA A 58 6.43 -9.37 20.27
C ALA A 58 5.20 -9.83 21.08
N LYS A 59 4.01 -9.28 20.79
CA LYS A 59 2.74 -9.68 21.43
C LYS A 59 1.99 -10.76 20.63
N GLY A 60 2.56 -11.24 19.52
CA GLY A 60 1.93 -12.21 18.63
C GLY A 60 0.88 -11.62 17.69
N VAL A 61 0.71 -10.29 17.67
CA VAL A 61 -0.22 -9.62 16.75
C VAL A 61 0.39 -9.62 15.34
N PRO A 62 -0.36 -10.03 14.29
CA PRO A 62 0.11 -9.91 12.92
C PRO A 62 0.33 -8.43 12.54
N VAL A 63 1.43 -8.16 11.86
CA VAL A 63 1.85 -6.81 11.42
C VAL A 63 1.71 -6.69 9.91
N TYR A 64 2.27 -7.64 9.16
CA TYR A 64 2.17 -7.72 7.70
C TYR A 64 2.49 -9.14 7.22
N TYR A 65 2.25 -9.36 5.93
CA TYR A 65 2.60 -10.59 5.24
C TYR A 65 3.51 -10.27 4.07
N TYR A 66 4.35 -11.23 3.67
CA TYR A 66 5.14 -11.11 2.46
C TYR A 66 5.31 -12.44 1.72
N ARG A 67 5.68 -12.35 0.45
CA ARG A 67 6.03 -13.51 -0.38
C ARG A 67 7.17 -13.15 -1.31
N ASP A 68 8.16 -14.03 -1.36
CA ASP A 68 9.25 -13.95 -2.32
C ASP A 68 8.80 -14.51 -3.67
N ILE A 69 9.04 -13.75 -4.72
CA ILE A 69 8.71 -14.05 -6.11
C ILE A 69 10.01 -14.23 -6.85
N ASP A 70 10.19 -15.44 -7.38
CA ASP A 70 11.33 -15.80 -8.21
C ASP A 70 10.85 -16.61 -9.43
N GLN A 71 10.27 -15.90 -10.40
CA GLN A 71 9.66 -16.52 -11.58
C GLN A 71 9.72 -15.63 -12.81
N TYR A 72 9.56 -16.24 -13.98
CA TYR A 72 9.37 -15.50 -15.22
C TYR A 72 7.90 -15.06 -15.36
N PRO A 73 7.64 -13.86 -15.90
CA PRO A 73 6.26 -13.40 -16.13
C PRO A 73 5.63 -14.04 -17.36
N CYS A 74 6.42 -14.71 -18.21
CA CYS A 74 5.95 -15.41 -19.39
C CYS A 74 6.71 -16.73 -19.58
N ASN A 75 6.13 -17.65 -20.34
CA ASN A 75 6.67 -19.01 -20.54
C ASN A 75 7.77 -19.07 -21.62
N ASP A 76 8.13 -17.93 -22.20
CA ASP A 76 9.02 -17.82 -23.34
C ASP A 76 10.38 -17.27 -22.88
N SER A 77 11.47 -17.60 -23.59
CA SER A 77 12.85 -17.18 -23.25
C SER A 77 13.13 -15.68 -23.43
N VAL A 78 12.08 -14.88 -23.58
CA VAL A 78 12.10 -13.48 -23.93
C VAL A 78 12.00 -12.59 -22.70
N CYS A 79 11.28 -13.02 -21.66
CA CYS A 79 11.05 -12.22 -20.48
C CYS A 79 12.23 -12.29 -19.51
N ALA A 80 12.54 -11.17 -18.86
CA ALA A 80 13.44 -11.18 -17.72
C ALA A 80 12.78 -11.85 -16.52
N ARG A 81 13.62 -12.53 -15.72
CA ARG A 81 13.20 -13.15 -14.46
C ARG A 81 12.85 -12.06 -13.45
N MET A 82 11.72 -12.20 -12.75
CA MET A 82 11.36 -11.30 -11.65
C MET A 82 11.88 -11.89 -10.35
N VAL A 83 12.75 -11.14 -9.67
CA VAL A 83 13.25 -11.47 -8.33
C VAL A 83 12.89 -10.32 -7.41
N LEU A 84 11.81 -10.50 -6.63
CA LEU A 84 11.25 -9.45 -5.79
C LEU A 84 10.46 -10.02 -4.61
N ARG A 85 10.15 -9.18 -3.64
CA ARG A 85 9.26 -9.49 -2.53
C ARG A 85 8.00 -8.66 -2.63
N LEU A 86 6.84 -9.28 -2.50
CA LEU A 86 5.56 -8.60 -2.38
C LEU A 86 5.13 -8.54 -0.92
N TYR A 87 4.50 -7.44 -0.50
CA TYR A 87 4.03 -7.22 0.86
C TYR A 87 2.54 -6.93 0.89
N TRP A 88 1.86 -7.43 1.92
CA TRP A 88 0.44 -7.20 2.18
C TRP A 88 0.21 -6.79 3.63
N ASP A 89 -0.84 -6.02 3.87
CA ASP A 89 -1.34 -5.77 5.22
C ASP A 89 -2.05 -7.01 5.78
N ILE A 90 -2.53 -6.91 7.01
CA ILE A 90 -3.17 -8.04 7.68
C ILE A 90 -4.52 -8.45 7.07
N TRP A 91 -5.11 -7.63 6.20
CA TRP A 91 -6.37 -7.91 5.51
C TRP A 91 -6.19 -8.31 4.05
N GLY A 92 -4.94 -8.47 3.62
CA GLY A 92 -4.57 -8.86 2.27
C GLY A 92 -4.59 -7.71 1.27
N ASN A 93 -4.54 -6.46 1.72
CA ASN A 93 -4.31 -5.33 0.81
C ASN A 93 -2.83 -5.22 0.48
N PHE A 94 -2.54 -4.99 -0.80
CA PHE A 94 -1.18 -4.73 -1.25
C PHE A 94 -0.55 -3.53 -0.51
N LEU A 95 0.68 -3.71 -0.06
CA LEU A 95 1.49 -2.65 0.53
C LEU A 95 2.54 -2.14 -0.43
N LYS A 96 3.49 -3.00 -0.85
CA LYS A 96 4.59 -2.60 -1.74
C LYS A 96 5.30 -3.77 -2.41
N ILE A 97 6.20 -3.42 -3.33
CA ILE A 97 7.25 -4.28 -3.87
C ILE A 97 8.56 -3.95 -3.14
N GLY A 98 9.30 -4.96 -2.70
CA GLY A 98 10.71 -4.88 -2.33
C GLY A 98 11.57 -5.52 -3.42
N LEU A 99 12.63 -4.84 -3.82
CA LEU A 99 13.60 -5.34 -4.79
C LEU A 99 14.91 -5.55 -4.06
N ALA A 100 15.49 -6.75 -4.14
CA ALA A 100 16.81 -6.97 -3.58
C ALA A 100 17.86 -6.09 -4.28
N ASP A 101 18.95 -5.80 -3.56
CA ASP A 101 20.08 -5.02 -4.07
C ASP A 101 20.51 -5.46 -5.48
N GLY A 102 20.51 -4.49 -6.40
CA GLY A 102 20.92 -4.69 -7.79
C GLY A 102 19.89 -5.41 -8.68
N GLN A 103 18.71 -5.79 -8.18
CA GLN A 103 17.62 -6.32 -8.99
C GLN A 103 16.74 -5.19 -9.54
N GLN A 104 16.32 -5.33 -10.80
CA GLN A 104 15.41 -4.38 -11.45
C GLN A 104 14.42 -5.13 -12.33
N LEU A 105 13.18 -4.63 -12.37
CA LEU A 105 12.21 -5.07 -13.35
C LEU A 105 12.57 -4.48 -14.71
N THR A 106 12.31 -5.23 -15.77
CA THR A 106 12.58 -4.76 -17.13
C THR A 106 11.34 -4.81 -18.01
N LYS A 107 11.29 -3.89 -18.97
CA LYS A 107 10.36 -3.86 -20.10
C LYS A 107 10.89 -4.75 -21.22
N ILE A 108 10.13 -4.83 -22.31
CA ILE A 108 10.55 -5.40 -23.60
C ILE A 108 11.95 -4.90 -23.97
N GLY A 109 12.78 -5.82 -24.49
CA GLY A 109 14.18 -5.52 -24.83
C GLY A 109 15.09 -5.34 -23.62
N HIS A 110 14.73 -5.89 -22.45
CA HIS A 110 15.50 -5.81 -21.20
C HIS A 110 15.78 -4.37 -20.70
N GLN A 111 14.96 -3.40 -21.12
CA GLN A 111 15.10 -2.02 -20.66
C GLN A 111 14.66 -1.90 -19.20
N PRO A 112 15.49 -1.38 -18.29
CA PRO A 112 15.11 -1.18 -16.89
C PRO A 112 13.85 -0.34 -16.71
N PHE A 113 13.11 -0.63 -15.65
CA PHE A 113 12.05 0.24 -15.16
C PHE A 113 12.65 1.55 -14.65
N THR A 114 11.97 2.65 -14.99
CA THR A 114 12.22 3.97 -14.40
C THR A 114 11.38 4.14 -13.13
N ASP A 115 11.66 5.15 -12.30
CA ASP A 115 10.86 5.44 -11.11
C ASP A 115 9.38 5.66 -11.44
N LYS A 116 9.10 6.30 -12.59
CA LYS A 116 7.73 6.47 -13.11
C LYS A 116 7.07 5.16 -13.49
N ASP A 117 7.85 4.19 -13.99
CA ASP A 117 7.33 2.85 -14.29
C ASP A 117 6.96 2.14 -12.99
N TYR A 118 7.78 2.26 -11.94
CA TYR A 118 7.48 1.73 -10.62
C TYR A 118 6.26 2.39 -9.97
N GLU A 119 6.14 3.72 -10.02
CA GLU A 119 4.93 4.43 -9.53
C GLU A 119 3.65 3.95 -10.24
N ARG A 120 3.75 3.70 -11.55
CA ARG A 120 2.63 3.24 -12.36
C ARG A 120 2.27 1.79 -12.04
N LEU A 121 3.28 0.92 -11.91
CA LEU A 121 3.09 -0.45 -11.44
C LEU A 121 2.47 -0.46 -10.04
N HIS A 122 2.97 0.35 -9.11
CA HIS A 122 2.44 0.42 -7.74
C HIS A 122 0.99 0.87 -7.71
N ARG A 123 0.62 1.87 -8.53
CA ARG A 123 -0.77 2.29 -8.73
C ARG A 123 -1.65 1.15 -9.25
N LEU A 124 -1.17 0.44 -10.26
CA LEU A 124 -1.88 -0.70 -10.84
C LEU A 124 -2.10 -1.81 -9.80
N LEU A 125 -1.06 -2.18 -9.05
CA LEU A 125 -1.16 -3.23 -8.04
C LEU A 125 -2.06 -2.86 -6.87
N ASN A 126 -2.20 -1.57 -6.56
CA ASN A 126 -3.15 -1.09 -5.55
C ASN A 126 -4.61 -1.10 -6.01
N ASP A 127 -4.88 -1.19 -7.32
CA ASP A 127 -6.23 -1.17 -7.86
C ASP A 127 -6.79 -2.59 -8.11
N PRO A 128 -7.58 -3.15 -7.18
CA PRO A 128 -8.21 -4.46 -7.37
C PRO A 128 -9.29 -4.46 -8.46
N LYS A 129 -9.74 -3.29 -8.93
CA LYS A 129 -10.79 -3.15 -9.95
C LYS A 129 -10.24 -2.74 -11.31
N CYS A 130 -8.92 -2.78 -11.50
CA CYS A 130 -8.32 -2.42 -12.78
C CYS A 130 -8.77 -3.38 -13.90
N ASN A 131 -8.60 -2.94 -15.15
CA ASN A 131 -9.08 -3.68 -16.30
C ASN A 131 -8.47 -5.10 -16.42
N LEU A 132 -7.26 -5.33 -15.89
CA LEU A 132 -6.56 -6.61 -15.97
C LEU A 132 -7.34 -7.79 -15.36
N GLN A 133 -8.28 -7.52 -14.44
CA GLN A 133 -9.11 -8.56 -13.83
C GLN A 133 -9.92 -9.38 -14.85
N TYR A 134 -10.28 -8.76 -15.99
CA TYR A 134 -11.17 -9.35 -17.00
C TYR A 134 -10.44 -10.12 -18.10
N TYR A 135 -9.10 -10.14 -18.09
CA TYR A 135 -8.30 -10.71 -19.17
C TYR A 135 -7.52 -11.96 -18.74
N LYS A 136 -7.26 -12.83 -19.70
CA LYS A 136 -6.28 -13.91 -19.60
C LYS A 136 -4.93 -13.45 -20.16
N MET A 137 -3.85 -14.13 -19.78
CA MET A 137 -2.51 -13.80 -20.28
C MET A 137 -2.45 -13.80 -21.82
N ASP A 138 -3.09 -14.78 -22.48
CA ASP A 138 -3.13 -14.86 -23.94
C ASP A 138 -3.85 -13.67 -24.60
N ASP A 139 -4.79 -13.01 -23.91
CA ASP A 139 -5.52 -11.84 -24.43
C ASP A 139 -4.65 -10.57 -24.44
N LEU A 140 -3.50 -10.61 -23.77
CA LEU A 140 -2.60 -9.46 -23.59
C LEU A 140 -1.46 -9.41 -24.61
N THR A 141 -1.42 -10.39 -25.53
CA THR A 141 -0.35 -10.54 -26.53
C THR A 141 -0.92 -10.73 -27.92
N ASP A 142 -0.42 -9.95 -28.89
CA ASP A 142 -0.52 -10.35 -30.30
C ASP A 142 0.72 -11.17 -30.63
N LYS A 143 0.55 -12.48 -30.83
CA LYS A 143 1.69 -13.41 -31.01
C LYS A 143 2.52 -13.07 -32.25
N GLU A 144 1.95 -12.38 -33.23
CA GLU A 144 2.65 -11.97 -34.46
C GLU A 144 3.54 -10.72 -34.27
N SER A 145 3.21 -9.81 -33.36
CA SER A 145 3.99 -8.57 -33.15
C SER A 145 5.23 -8.79 -32.28
N GLU A 146 5.21 -9.77 -31.38
CA GLU A 146 6.37 -10.10 -30.53
C GLU A 146 7.53 -10.71 -31.34
N HIS A 147 7.26 -11.63 -32.26
CA HIS A 147 8.31 -12.27 -33.08
C HIS A 147 8.99 -11.31 -34.07
N ALA A 148 8.28 -10.28 -34.54
CA ALA A 148 8.82 -9.25 -35.42
C ALA A 148 9.78 -8.28 -34.69
N TYR A 149 9.56 -8.05 -33.39
CA TYR A 149 10.37 -7.13 -32.57
C TYR A 149 11.76 -7.69 -32.24
N TYR A 150 11.88 -9.01 -32.05
CA TYR A 150 13.16 -9.64 -31.65
C TYR A 150 14.07 -10.00 -32.84
N ASN A 151 13.59 -9.96 -34.08
CA ASN A 151 14.35 -10.41 -35.26
C ASN A 151 14.67 -9.30 -36.29
N VAL A 152 14.21 -8.06 -36.09
CA VAL A 152 14.47 -6.94 -37.03
C VAL A 152 14.58 -5.61 -36.28
N ASP A 153 15.70 -4.90 -36.43
CA ASP A 153 16.05 -3.61 -35.77
C ASP A 153 15.21 -2.40 -36.24
N ALA A 154 13.96 -2.59 -36.68
CA ALA A 154 13.14 -1.51 -37.21
C ALA A 154 11.63 -1.83 -37.23
N VAL A 155 11.00 -2.12 -36.09
CA VAL A 155 9.53 -2.02 -35.98
C VAL A 155 9.13 -1.46 -34.61
N SER A 156 8.27 -0.44 -34.63
CA SER A 156 7.77 0.25 -33.45
C SER A 156 6.82 -0.62 -32.62
N ALA A 157 6.89 -0.44 -31.30
CA ALA A 157 6.14 -1.15 -30.29
C ALA A 157 4.62 -1.27 -30.60
N ALA A 158 4.18 -2.45 -31.00
CA ALA A 158 2.76 -2.80 -31.10
C ALA A 158 2.38 -3.72 -29.94
N THR A 159 2.33 -3.15 -28.72
CA THR A 159 1.39 -3.63 -27.71
C THR A 159 -0.01 -3.33 -28.24
N VAL A 160 -0.89 -4.32 -28.32
CA VAL A 160 -2.24 -4.14 -28.88
C VAL A 160 -2.98 -2.99 -28.17
N VAL A 161 -3.66 -2.21 -29.00
CA VAL A 161 -3.97 -0.76 -28.94
C VAL A 161 -4.76 -0.24 -27.72
N ASN A 162 -5.07 -1.02 -26.67
CA ASN A 162 -5.95 -0.51 -25.59
C ASN A 162 -5.51 -0.74 -24.12
N PHE A 163 -4.43 -1.46 -23.83
CA PHE A 163 -4.02 -1.73 -22.43
C PHE A 163 -3.10 -0.67 -21.81
N THR A 164 -2.88 0.42 -22.54
CA THR A 164 -1.84 1.41 -22.25
C THR A 164 -2.16 2.33 -21.09
N PHE A 165 -3.43 2.43 -20.63
CA PHE A 165 -3.81 3.40 -19.61
C PHE A 165 -3.50 3.00 -18.17
N ASP A 166 -3.46 1.71 -17.85
CA ASP A 166 -3.23 1.25 -16.47
C ASP A 166 -1.86 0.57 -16.29
N SER A 167 -1.32 -0.06 -17.33
CA SER A 167 -0.07 -0.84 -17.27
C SER A 167 1.19 -0.03 -17.64
N VAL A 168 2.36 -0.51 -17.22
CA VAL A 168 3.66 0.00 -17.68
C VAL A 168 3.85 -0.37 -19.15
N LYS A 169 4.08 0.63 -19.99
CA LYS A 169 4.28 0.42 -21.43
C LYS A 169 5.47 -0.49 -21.67
N GLY A 170 5.24 -1.57 -22.42
CA GLY A 170 6.27 -2.57 -22.70
C GLY A 170 6.53 -3.55 -21.54
N ALA A 171 5.67 -3.62 -20.52
CA ALA A 171 5.79 -4.61 -19.45
C ALA A 171 4.42 -5.20 -19.03
N VAL A 172 3.49 -5.32 -19.97
CA VAL A 172 2.11 -5.76 -19.70
C VAL A 172 2.07 -7.15 -19.03
N LYS A 173 2.89 -8.11 -19.48
CA LYS A 173 2.97 -9.45 -18.89
C LYS A 173 3.44 -9.39 -17.42
N THR A 174 4.51 -8.65 -17.14
CA THR A 174 5.01 -8.40 -15.78
C THR A 174 3.93 -7.77 -14.90
N CYS A 175 3.29 -6.70 -15.38
CA CYS A 175 2.19 -6.03 -14.70
C CYS A 175 1.03 -7.00 -14.38
N TYR A 176 0.62 -7.81 -15.35
CA TYR A 176 -0.47 -8.78 -15.19
C TYR A 176 -0.14 -9.87 -14.18
N THR A 177 1.04 -10.49 -14.32
CA THR A 177 1.45 -11.59 -13.42
C THR A 177 1.54 -11.10 -11.99
N LEU A 178 2.16 -9.94 -11.74
CA LEU A 178 2.22 -9.36 -10.40
C LEU A 178 0.83 -9.01 -9.87
N TRP A 179 -0.04 -8.42 -10.69
CA TRP A 179 -1.41 -8.10 -10.28
C TRP A 179 -2.20 -9.35 -9.88
N LYS A 180 -2.08 -10.45 -10.65
CA LYS A 180 -2.72 -11.73 -10.33
C LYS A 180 -2.18 -12.36 -9.05
N ILE A 181 -0.89 -12.22 -8.76
CA ILE A 181 -0.30 -12.68 -7.49
C ILE A 181 -0.84 -11.84 -6.33
N VAL A 182 -0.83 -10.51 -6.47
CA VAL A 182 -1.29 -9.56 -5.44
C VAL A 182 -2.75 -9.77 -5.05
N HIS A 183 -3.62 -10.02 -6.03
CA HIS A 183 -5.08 -10.15 -5.83
C HIS A 183 -5.57 -11.60 -5.93
N GLY A 184 -4.67 -12.58 -5.88
CA GLY A 184 -4.99 -14.00 -6.03
C GLY A 184 -5.44 -14.68 -4.73
N ASP A 185 -5.37 -16.01 -4.71
CA ASP A 185 -5.82 -16.85 -3.59
C ASP A 185 -5.14 -16.52 -2.25
N ILE A 186 -3.94 -15.93 -2.28
CA ILE A 186 -3.19 -15.52 -1.09
C ILE A 186 -4.00 -14.57 -0.20
N VAL A 187 -4.85 -13.71 -0.77
CA VAL A 187 -5.66 -12.74 -0.02
C VAL A 187 -6.63 -13.45 0.92
N ALA A 188 -7.26 -14.53 0.44
CA ALA A 188 -8.18 -15.32 1.26
C ALA A 188 -7.43 -16.05 2.39
N GLN A 189 -6.20 -16.52 2.13
CA GLN A 189 -5.36 -17.15 3.16
C GLN A 189 -4.93 -16.13 4.22
N ILE A 190 -4.44 -14.95 3.81
CA ILE A 190 -4.06 -13.88 4.74
C ILE A 190 -5.23 -13.54 5.67
N ARG A 191 -6.44 -13.35 5.13
CA ARG A 191 -7.63 -13.03 5.94
C ARG A 191 -7.96 -14.14 6.93
N LYS A 192 -7.88 -15.40 6.49
CA LYS A 192 -8.12 -16.57 7.34
C LYS A 192 -7.15 -16.62 8.52
N GLU A 193 -5.85 -16.47 8.25
CA GLU A 193 -4.82 -16.53 9.29
C GLU A 193 -4.91 -15.33 10.24
N THR A 194 -5.10 -14.11 9.73
CA THR A 194 -5.33 -12.92 10.57
C THR A 194 -6.57 -13.08 11.44
N ALA A 195 -7.68 -13.59 10.90
CA ALA A 195 -8.89 -13.81 11.70
C ALA A 195 -8.66 -14.88 12.78
N ALA A 196 -7.94 -15.95 12.48
CA ALA A 196 -7.59 -16.98 13.47
C ALA A 196 -6.76 -16.38 14.62
N ASP A 197 -5.75 -15.58 14.29
CA ASP A 197 -4.87 -14.93 15.28
C ASP A 197 -5.62 -13.95 16.18
N LEU A 198 -6.35 -13.02 15.56
CA LEU A 198 -7.09 -12.01 16.30
C LEU A 198 -8.20 -12.65 17.14
N ASN A 199 -8.78 -13.77 16.67
CA ASN A 199 -9.68 -14.57 17.48
C ASN A 199 -8.96 -15.20 18.65
N GLU A 200 -7.85 -15.91 18.47
CA GLU A 200 -7.11 -16.57 19.57
C GLU A 200 -6.70 -15.59 20.68
N MET A 201 -6.46 -14.32 20.33
CA MET A 201 -6.23 -13.21 21.25
C MET A 201 -7.48 -12.77 22.05
N MET A 202 -8.42 -13.69 22.29
CA MET A 202 -9.83 -13.58 22.79
C MET A 202 -10.11 -12.66 23.98
N GLY A 203 -9.11 -12.04 24.62
CA GLY A 203 -9.26 -11.08 25.71
C GLY A 203 -9.63 -9.65 25.29
N ASN A 204 -9.49 -9.29 24.01
CA ASN A 204 -9.79 -7.94 23.53
C ASN A 204 -11.12 -7.91 22.73
N GLU A 205 -12.24 -7.65 23.42
CA GLU A 205 -13.58 -7.50 22.84
C GLU A 205 -13.62 -6.54 21.62
N ASN A 206 -12.77 -5.50 21.62
CA ASN A 206 -12.70 -4.53 20.54
C ASN A 206 -12.10 -5.13 19.25
N LEU A 207 -11.10 -6.02 19.36
CA LEU A 207 -10.52 -6.70 18.19
C LEU A 207 -11.52 -7.67 17.55
N LYS A 208 -12.33 -8.38 18.34
CA LYS A 208 -13.39 -9.26 17.82
C LYS A 208 -14.44 -8.47 17.03
N LYS A 209 -14.87 -7.33 17.58
CA LYS A 209 -15.81 -6.44 16.91
C LYS A 209 -15.26 -5.95 15.57
N LEU A 210 -13.96 -5.63 15.49
CA LEU A 210 -13.31 -5.24 14.25
C LEU A 210 -13.25 -6.36 13.21
N VAL A 211 -12.85 -7.57 13.61
CA VAL A 211 -12.83 -8.72 12.69
C VAL A 211 -14.21 -8.94 12.09
N MET A 212 -15.26 -9.00 12.93
CA MET A 212 -16.64 -9.18 12.46
C MET A 212 -17.05 -8.08 11.48
N LEU A 213 -16.75 -6.81 11.79
CA LEU A 213 -17.10 -5.69 10.92
C LEU A 213 -16.31 -5.70 9.61
N VAL A 214 -15.03 -6.06 9.65
CA VAL A 214 -14.19 -6.21 8.47
C VAL A 214 -14.68 -7.36 7.60
N GLU A 215 -15.32 -8.37 8.15
CA GLU A 215 -15.93 -9.43 7.35
C GLU A 215 -17.26 -9.01 6.72
N THR A 216 -17.99 -8.05 7.31
CA THR A 216 -19.25 -7.56 6.71
C THR A 216 -19.06 -6.78 5.41
N GLU A 217 -20.05 -6.86 4.51
CA GLU A 217 -20.01 -6.16 3.22
C GLU A 217 -20.24 -4.64 3.33
N LYS A 218 -21.02 -4.19 4.32
CA LYS A 218 -21.34 -2.78 4.52
C LYS A 218 -21.32 -2.42 6.00
N VAL A 219 -20.64 -1.33 6.31
CA VAL A 219 -20.56 -0.74 7.65
C VAL A 219 -21.23 0.63 7.57
N GLY A 220 -22.22 0.88 8.44
CA GLY A 220 -22.92 2.17 8.47
C GLY A 220 -22.02 3.30 9.03
N ASP A 221 -22.24 4.53 8.57
CA ASP A 221 -21.41 5.69 8.92
C ASP A 221 -21.30 5.89 10.45
N ASP A 222 -22.42 5.85 11.17
CA ASP A 222 -22.44 5.98 12.65
C ASP A 222 -21.60 4.91 13.37
N THR A 223 -21.52 3.70 12.79
CA THR A 223 -20.71 2.60 13.34
C THR A 223 -19.23 2.85 13.09
N LEU A 224 -18.89 3.43 11.95
CA LEU A 224 -17.50 3.74 11.60
C LEU A 224 -16.96 4.90 12.44
N ASP A 225 -17.75 5.96 12.64
CA ASP A 225 -17.37 7.12 13.45
C ASP A 225 -17.13 6.73 14.92
N SER A 226 -17.98 5.86 15.47
CA SER A 226 -17.79 5.36 16.84
C SER A 226 -16.52 4.51 16.99
N LEU A 227 -16.18 3.68 16.00
CA LEU A 227 -14.95 2.88 16.01
C LEU A 227 -13.70 3.75 15.86
N ASN A 228 -13.73 4.74 14.96
CA ASN A 228 -12.63 5.69 14.79
C ASN A 228 -12.30 6.43 16.11
N ALA A 229 -13.31 6.67 16.96
CA ALA A 229 -13.13 7.30 18.27
C ALA A 229 -12.69 6.33 19.38
N GLU A 230 -13.01 5.04 19.26
CA GLU A 230 -12.82 4.02 20.31
C GLU A 230 -11.55 3.17 20.10
N LEU A 231 -11.04 3.09 18.87
CA LEU A 231 -9.87 2.26 18.56
C LEU A 231 -8.54 2.93 18.89
N ASP A 232 -7.67 2.17 19.53
CA ASP A 232 -6.27 2.52 19.70
C ASP A 232 -5.49 2.33 18.39
N LEU A 233 -5.26 3.44 17.69
CA LEU A 233 -4.46 3.52 16.46
C LEU A 233 -2.98 3.14 16.67
N GLN A 234 -2.52 3.01 17.92
CA GLN A 234 -1.18 2.53 18.21
C GLN A 234 -1.03 1.03 17.91
N GLN A 235 -2.11 0.24 17.95
CA GLN A 235 -2.05 -1.18 17.59
C GLN A 235 -2.17 -1.37 16.06
N GLU A 236 -1.27 -2.15 15.48
CA GLU A 236 -1.22 -2.44 14.03
C GLU A 236 -2.56 -2.99 13.53
N ALA A 237 -3.12 -3.97 14.24
CA ALA A 237 -4.37 -4.59 13.85
C ALA A 237 -5.53 -3.60 13.81
N GLY A 238 -5.63 -2.73 14.81
CA GLY A 238 -6.66 -1.69 14.84
C GLY A 238 -6.52 -0.70 13.70
N PHE A 239 -5.29 -0.24 13.44
CA PHE A 239 -4.99 0.64 12.32
C PHE A 239 -5.41 0.05 10.97
N PHE A 240 -4.97 -1.17 10.64
CA PHE A 240 -5.32 -1.80 9.36
C PHE A 240 -6.81 -2.12 9.24
N SER A 241 -7.46 -2.54 10.33
CA SER A 241 -8.92 -2.75 10.33
C SER A 241 -9.68 -1.47 10.02
N LEU A 242 -9.28 -0.34 10.62
CA LEU A 242 -9.92 0.94 10.29
C LEU A 242 -9.69 1.33 8.85
N ILE A 243 -8.49 1.16 8.29
CA ILE A 243 -8.25 1.38 6.86
C ILE A 243 -9.20 0.53 6.01
N GLU A 244 -9.30 -0.78 6.29
CA GLU A 244 -10.15 -1.68 5.52
C GLU A 244 -11.64 -1.31 5.62
N LEU A 245 -12.12 -0.94 6.81
CA LEU A 245 -13.49 -0.48 7.02
C LEU A 245 -13.77 0.82 6.27
N ASN A 246 -12.83 1.77 6.30
CA ASN A 246 -12.92 3.03 5.56
C ASN A 246 -12.89 2.82 4.04
N ARG A 247 -12.23 1.77 3.52
CA ARG A 247 -12.28 1.41 2.08
C ARG A 247 -13.66 0.92 1.68
N LYS A 248 -14.36 0.23 2.58
CA LYS A 248 -15.72 -0.28 2.35
C LYS A 248 -16.78 0.82 2.42
N ASN A 249 -16.51 1.91 3.13
CA ASN A 249 -17.39 3.08 3.20
C ASN A 249 -16.62 4.40 2.96
N PRO A 250 -16.45 4.82 1.69
CA PRO A 250 -15.67 6.00 1.35
C PRO A 250 -16.25 7.33 1.88
N SER A 251 -17.56 7.40 2.15
CA SER A 251 -18.29 8.63 2.44
C SER A 251 -17.84 9.33 3.73
N SER A 252 -17.39 8.55 4.73
CA SER A 252 -17.07 8.98 6.10
C SER A 252 -15.56 9.17 6.35
N SER A 253 -14.71 8.91 5.35
CA SER A 253 -13.32 8.51 5.59
C SER A 253 -12.24 9.58 5.34
N LYS A 254 -12.52 10.58 4.50
CA LYS A 254 -11.47 11.43 3.93
C LYS A 254 -10.68 12.22 4.96
N GLU A 255 -11.37 12.96 5.82
CA GLU A 255 -10.73 13.89 6.75
C GLU A 255 -9.93 13.14 7.83
N PHE A 256 -10.50 12.06 8.37
CA PHE A 256 -9.83 11.16 9.30
C PHE A 256 -8.56 10.56 8.70
N MET A 257 -8.64 10.02 7.47
CA MET A 257 -7.50 9.38 6.82
C MET A 257 -6.42 10.39 6.37
N GLU A 258 -6.80 11.60 5.98
CA GLU A 258 -5.82 12.68 5.74
C GLU A 258 -5.08 13.03 7.04
N GLN A 259 -5.76 13.16 8.18
CA GLN A 259 -5.13 13.40 9.48
C GLN A 259 -4.23 12.24 9.92
N LEU A 260 -4.69 11.01 9.74
CA LEU A 260 -3.94 9.79 10.04
C LEU A 260 -2.65 9.70 9.20
N SER A 261 -2.76 9.96 7.90
CA SER A 261 -1.59 9.99 7.00
C SER A 261 -0.58 11.06 7.41
N LEU A 262 -1.05 12.24 7.81
CA LEU A 262 -0.20 13.34 8.29
C LEU A 262 0.50 12.99 9.61
N SER A 263 -0.13 12.21 10.49
CA SER A 263 0.49 11.78 11.74
C SER A 263 1.52 10.66 11.59
N PHE A 264 1.41 9.86 10.52
CA PHE A 264 2.33 8.73 10.27
C PHE A 264 3.40 9.01 9.21
N THR A 265 3.29 10.11 8.47
CA THR A 265 4.31 10.50 7.49
C THR A 265 5.55 11.03 8.19
N GLN A 266 6.72 10.52 7.78
CA GLN A 266 8.09 10.72 8.33
C GLN A 266 8.69 9.51 9.08
N SER A 267 8.10 8.30 8.99
CA SER A 267 8.61 7.12 9.70
C SER A 267 9.07 5.97 8.78
N GLY A 268 8.64 5.94 7.53
CA GLY A 268 8.83 4.81 6.61
C GLY A 268 8.01 3.57 6.96
N SER A 269 7.20 3.60 8.03
CA SER A 269 6.54 2.43 8.62
C SER A 269 5.48 1.77 7.72
N VAL A 270 5.09 0.53 8.05
CA VAL A 270 3.97 -0.18 7.40
C VAL A 270 2.69 0.70 7.38
N LYS A 271 2.46 1.46 8.45
CA LYS A 271 1.32 2.37 8.62
C LYS A 271 1.37 3.53 7.63
N GLU A 272 2.55 4.08 7.37
CA GLU A 272 2.75 5.13 6.36
C GLU A 272 2.43 4.62 4.95
N VAL A 273 2.95 3.45 4.56
CA VAL A 273 2.68 2.83 3.26
C VAL A 273 1.19 2.56 3.05
N ALA A 274 0.51 2.01 4.07
CA ALA A 274 -0.92 1.73 3.98
C ALA A 274 -1.77 3.00 3.89
N SER A 275 -1.41 4.05 4.63
CA SER A 275 -2.06 5.36 4.54
C SER A 275 -1.91 5.97 3.14
N TYR A 276 -0.71 5.89 2.57
CA TYR A 276 -0.44 6.33 1.20
C TYR A 276 -1.28 5.55 0.17
N ASN A 277 -1.29 4.22 0.26
CA ASN A 277 -2.06 3.37 -0.65
C ASN A 277 -3.57 3.66 -0.58
N TYR A 278 -4.10 3.90 0.62
CA TYR A 278 -5.48 4.30 0.80
C TYR A 278 -5.80 5.63 0.08
N LEU A 279 -5.00 6.68 0.34
CA LEU A 279 -5.22 8.00 -0.27
C LEU A 279 -5.05 7.99 -1.79
N LEU A 280 -4.17 7.12 -2.29
CA LEU A 280 -3.95 6.90 -3.72
C LEU A 280 -5.22 6.41 -4.42
N LEU A 281 -5.98 5.51 -3.79
CA LEU A 281 -7.22 4.96 -4.34
C LEU A 281 -8.38 5.95 -4.28
N GLU A 282 -8.50 6.70 -3.19
CA GLU A 282 -9.65 7.59 -2.95
C GLU A 282 -9.55 8.96 -3.66
N LYS A 283 -8.63 9.11 -4.62
CA LYS A 283 -8.36 10.37 -5.35
C LYS A 283 -7.97 11.55 -4.44
N TYR A 284 -7.58 11.27 -3.20
CA TYR A 284 -7.28 12.30 -2.19
C TYR A 284 -5.79 12.68 -2.13
N MET A 285 -5.00 12.23 -3.10
CA MET A 285 -3.60 12.63 -3.26
C MET A 285 -3.45 14.14 -3.54
N LYS A 286 -3.15 14.92 -2.49
CA LYS A 286 -2.74 16.33 -2.59
C LYS A 286 -1.35 16.43 -3.24
N LYS A 287 -1.06 17.59 -3.85
CA LYS A 287 0.24 17.86 -4.52
C LYS A 287 1.46 17.68 -3.60
N SER A 288 1.32 17.89 -2.29
CA SER A 288 2.38 17.70 -1.29
C SER A 288 2.72 16.24 -1.02
N VAL A 289 1.73 15.34 -1.03
CA VAL A 289 1.91 13.88 -0.82
C VAL A 289 2.45 13.21 -2.09
N ARG A 290 2.14 13.78 -3.28
CA ARG A 290 2.65 13.29 -4.57
C ARG A 290 4.17 13.42 -4.76
N ASN A 291 4.83 14.29 -4.00
CA ASN A 291 6.28 14.48 -4.10
C ASN A 291 7.07 13.55 -3.16
N TYR A 292 6.39 12.67 -2.43
CA TYR A 292 7.05 11.63 -1.65
C TYR A 292 7.55 10.57 -2.64
N GLU A 293 8.83 10.67 -3.01
CA GLU A 293 9.51 9.56 -3.67
C GLU A 293 9.44 8.37 -2.72
N LEU A 294 8.88 7.26 -3.22
CA LEU A 294 8.82 5.99 -2.52
C LEU A 294 10.27 5.51 -2.29
N SER A 295 10.94 5.97 -1.24
CA SER A 295 12.12 5.29 -0.71
C SER A 295 11.62 4.01 -0.04
N LEU A 296 11.55 2.94 -0.83
CA LEU A 296 10.98 1.63 -0.51
C LEU A 296 11.82 0.82 0.49
N ASP A 297 12.90 1.40 1.04
CA ASP A 297 14.00 0.73 1.72
C ASP A 297 13.69 0.23 3.15
N TYR A 298 12.46 0.44 3.64
CA TYR A 298 12.15 0.25 5.06
C TYR A 298 12.32 -1.19 5.62
N PHE A 299 11.98 -2.25 4.87
CA PHE A 299 12.00 -3.63 5.42
C PHE A 299 13.30 -4.41 5.16
N GLU A 300 14.26 -3.83 4.44
CA GLU A 300 15.55 -4.50 4.24
C GLU A 300 16.48 -4.34 5.45
N SER A 301 16.14 -3.44 6.38
CA SER A 301 16.96 -3.14 7.56
C SER A 301 16.50 -3.80 8.87
N GLU A 302 15.38 -4.52 8.86
CA GLU A 302 14.72 -5.06 10.08
C GLU A 302 14.64 -6.59 10.16
N LEU A 303 15.30 -7.33 9.26
CA LEU A 303 15.51 -8.79 9.38
C LEU A 303 16.97 -9.14 9.62
#